data_AF-A0A6M0AQC2-F1
#
_entry.id   AF-A0A6M0AQC2-F1
#
_cell.length_a   1.000
_cell.length_b   1.000
_cell.length_c   1.000
_cell.angle_alpha   90.00
_cell.angle_beta   90.00
_cell.angle_gamma   90.00
#
_symmetry.space_group_name_H-M   'P 1'
#
loop_
_entity.id
_entity.type
_entity.pdbx_description
1 polymer ?
#
loop_
_entity_poly.entity_id
_entity_poly.type
_entity_poly.pdbx_seq_one_letter_code
_entity_poly.pdbx_strand_id
1 'polypeptide(L)'
;LELDGSQISNLDIMQDTKPIVSLLVTQESNNLKDISFLAQVQTIEPVDSGSVNSIAIELSFPQSMEEQQQLKIRQLLYSLD
;
A
#
# COMPACT_ATOMS: atom_id res chain seq x y z
N LEU A 1 -11.39 -0.46 -0.27
CA LEU A 1 -10.90 0.65 -1.12
C LEU A 1 -11.72 0.58 -2.40
N GLU A 2 -12.63 1.52 -2.64
CA GLU A 2 -13.46 1.56 -3.84
C GLU A 2 -12.88 2.65 -4.74
N LEU A 3 -12.39 2.27 -5.92
CA LEU A 3 -11.71 3.16 -6.86
C LEU A 3 -12.69 3.54 -7.98
N ASP A 4 -13.02 4.82 -8.08
CA ASP A 4 -13.93 5.38 -9.09
C ASP A 4 -13.35 5.22 -10.52
N GLY A 5 -14.19 5.01 -11.53
CA GLY A 5 -13.78 4.69 -12.91
C GLY A 5 -12.95 5.76 -13.62
N SER A 6 -12.90 6.98 -13.08
CA SER A 6 -11.99 8.06 -13.47
C SER A 6 -10.52 7.78 -13.10
N GLN A 7 -10.25 6.78 -12.26
CA GLN A 7 -8.93 6.42 -11.75
C GLN A 7 -8.19 5.39 -12.62
N ILE A 8 -8.82 4.86 -13.66
CA ILE A 8 -8.17 3.90 -14.58
C ILE A 8 -6.93 4.53 -15.25
N SER A 9 -7.00 5.82 -15.62
CA SER A 9 -5.86 6.58 -16.14
C SER A 9 -4.69 6.68 -15.16
N ASN A 10 -4.95 6.62 -13.84
CA ASN A 10 -3.90 6.63 -12.83
C ASN A 10 -3.24 5.26 -12.67
N LEU A 11 -3.96 4.16 -12.93
CA LEU A 11 -3.44 2.80 -12.76
C LEU A 11 -2.41 2.45 -13.84
N ASP A 12 -2.69 2.79 -15.09
CA ASP A 12 -1.73 2.62 -16.20
C ASP A 12 -0.44 3.42 -15.93
N ILE A 13 -0.60 4.68 -15.48
CA ILE A 13 0.53 5.51 -15.09
C ILE A 13 1.30 4.90 -13.91
N MET A 14 0.62 4.37 -12.90
CA MET A 14 1.28 3.73 -11.75
C MET A 14 2.01 2.43 -12.15
N GLN A 15 1.47 1.69 -13.13
CA GLN A 15 2.11 0.50 -13.69
C GLN A 15 3.40 0.87 -14.45
N ASP A 16 3.39 1.96 -15.21
CA ASP A 16 4.54 2.43 -15.97
C ASP A 16 5.61 3.09 -15.09
N THR A 17 5.18 3.95 -14.17
CA THR A 17 6.08 4.78 -13.35
C THR A 17 6.61 4.08 -12.11
N LYS A 18 5.96 2.98 -11.68
CA LYS A 18 6.31 2.22 -10.47
C LYS A 18 6.61 3.12 -9.27
N PRO A 19 5.65 3.99 -8.90
CA PRO A 19 5.92 5.05 -7.93
C PRO A 19 6.12 4.48 -6.53
N ILE A 20 6.75 5.29 -5.69
CA ILE A 20 6.77 5.06 -4.25
C ILE A 20 5.48 5.63 -3.67
N VAL A 21 4.72 4.77 -3.00
CA VAL A 21 3.44 5.06 -2.35
C VAL A 21 3.57 4.89 -0.85
N SER A 22 2.69 5.58 -0.11
CA SER A 22 2.56 5.42 1.34
C SER A 22 1.44 4.43 1.65
N LEU A 23 1.77 3.28 2.21
CA LEU A 23 0.82 2.29 2.73
C LEU A 23 0.44 2.66 4.17
N LEU A 24 -0.79 3.10 4.39
CA LEU A 24 -1.31 3.43 5.72
C LEU A 24 -1.84 2.17 6.41
N VAL A 25 -1.36 1.90 7.62
CA VAL A 25 -1.85 0.85 8.50
C VAL A 25 -2.55 1.51 9.68
N THR A 26 -3.86 1.27 9.79
CA THR A 26 -4.73 1.74 10.88
C THR A 26 -5.07 0.56 11.78
N GLN A 27 -4.94 0.76 13.10
CA GLN A 27 -5.20 -0.26 14.11
C GLN A 27 -6.56 0.01 14.78
N GLU A 28 -7.48 -0.95 14.74
CA GLU A 28 -8.90 -0.72 15.11
C GLU A 28 -9.20 -0.65 16.62
N SER A 29 -8.20 -0.74 17.51
CA SER A 29 -8.40 -0.73 18.97
C SER A 29 -8.04 0.62 19.61
N ASN A 30 -9.03 1.51 19.70
CA ASN A 30 -9.21 2.66 20.62
C ASN A 30 -8.05 3.60 21.02
N ASN A 31 -6.79 3.43 20.60
CA ASN A 31 -5.69 4.32 21.00
C ASN A 31 -4.38 4.16 20.21
N LEU A 32 -4.41 3.68 18.97
CA LEU A 32 -3.18 3.40 18.24
C LEU A 32 -3.03 4.30 17.02
N LYS A 33 -1.85 4.92 16.92
CA LYS A 33 -1.50 5.88 15.86
C LYS A 33 -1.45 5.17 14.52
N ASP A 34 -1.93 5.84 13.48
CA ASP A 34 -1.70 5.41 12.11
C ASP A 34 -0.20 5.35 11.81
N ILE A 35 0.24 4.25 11.20
CA ILE A 35 1.63 4.07 10.78
C ILE A 35 1.66 3.93 9.27
N SER A 36 2.50 4.75 8.62
CA SER A 36 2.69 4.73 7.18
C SER A 36 3.98 4.02 6.78
N PHE A 37 3.91 3.09 5.83
CA PHE A 37 5.07 2.43 5.24
C PHE A 37 5.30 2.95 3.82
N LEU A 38 6.55 3.01 3.38
CA LEU A 38 6.86 3.41 2.00
C LEU A 38 7.07 2.16 1.17
N ALA A 39 6.24 1.98 0.16
CA ALA A 39 6.30 0.83 -0.73
C ALA A 39 6.42 1.29 -2.17
N GLN A 40 7.16 0.56 -2.98
CA GLN A 40 7.21 0.75 -4.42
C GLN A 40 6.21 -0.19 -5.10
N VAL A 41 5.38 0.37 -5.98
CA VAL A 41 4.49 -0.39 -6.86
C VAL A 41 5.32 -1.21 -7.83
N GLN A 42 5.03 -2.50 -7.95
CA GLN A 42 5.68 -3.39 -8.91
C GLN A 42 4.78 -3.78 -10.07
N THR A 43 3.56 -4.22 -9.74
CA THR A 43 2.54 -4.63 -10.72
C THR A 43 1.17 -4.15 -10.25
N ILE A 44 0.30 -3.89 -11.23
CA ILE A 44 -1.10 -3.56 -11.08
C ILE A 44 -1.85 -4.38 -12.11
N GLU A 45 -2.72 -5.26 -11.67
CA GLU A 45 -3.43 -6.18 -12.55
C GLU A 45 -4.93 -6.16 -12.25
N PRO A 46 -5.80 -6.12 -13.27
CA PRO A 46 -7.23 -6.33 -13.07
C PRO A 46 -7.48 -7.77 -12.62
N VAL A 47 -8.33 -7.96 -11.63
CA VAL A 47 -8.73 -9.28 -11.15
C VAL A 47 -10.01 -9.68 -11.87
N ASP A 48 -9.87 -10.52 -12.91
CA ASP A 48 -10.99 -11.10 -13.66
C ASP A 48 -11.79 -12.07 -12.77
N SER A 49 -12.70 -11.52 -11.97
CA SER A 49 -13.57 -12.26 -11.05
C SER A 49 -15.06 -12.09 -11.38
N GLY A 50 -15.36 -11.64 -12.60
CA GLY A 50 -16.68 -11.74 -13.23
C GLY A 50 -17.81 -10.89 -12.64
N SER A 51 -17.57 -10.11 -11.58
CA SER A 51 -18.65 -9.33 -10.94
C SER A 51 -18.21 -8.05 -10.21
N VAL A 52 -16.93 -7.85 -9.94
CA VAL A 52 -16.41 -6.63 -9.27
C VAL A 52 -15.13 -6.18 -9.97
N ASN A 53 -15.04 -4.89 -10.31
CA ASN A 53 -13.81 -4.26 -10.80
C ASN A 53 -12.77 -4.22 -9.66
N SER A 54 -12.12 -5.36 -9.43
CA SER A 54 -11.07 -5.52 -8.43
C SER A 54 -9.72 -5.38 -9.10
N ILE A 55 -8.76 -4.80 -8.38
CA ILE A 55 -7.39 -4.59 -8.85
C ILE A 55 -6.44 -5.20 -7.82
N ALA A 56 -5.51 -6.03 -8.28
CA ALA A 56 -4.39 -6.51 -7.50
C ALA A 56 -3.22 -5.54 -7.66
N ILE A 57 -2.59 -5.16 -6.55
CA ILE A 57 -1.39 -4.32 -6.55
C ILE A 57 -0.29 -5.07 -5.81
N GLU A 58 0.82 -5.35 -6.49
CA GLU A 58 2.02 -5.88 -5.86
C GLU A 58 2.90 -4.73 -5.39
N LEU A 59 3.31 -4.81 -4.13
CA LEU A 59 4.13 -3.81 -3.46
C LEU A 59 5.44 -4.45 -2.98
N SER A 60 6.52 -3.69 -3.10
CA SER A 60 7.83 -4.05 -2.54
C SER A 60 8.30 -2.96 -1.59
N PHE A 61 9.07 -3.34 -0.57
CA PHE A 61 9.67 -2.38 0.36
C PHE A 61 11.14 -2.19 -0.06
N PRO A 62 11.52 -1.02 -0.63
CA PRO A 62 12.87 -0.83 -1.14
C PRO A 62 13.92 -0.96 -0.04
N GLN A 63 15.03 -1.65 -0.31
CA GLN A 63 16.12 -1.82 0.66
C GLN A 63 16.70 -0.48 1.13
N SER A 64 16.75 0.52 0.25
CA SER A 64 17.18 1.88 0.61
C SER A 64 16.30 2.56 1.66
N MET A 65 15.11 2.01 1.92
CA MET A 65 14.16 2.49 2.92
C MET A 65 14.05 1.55 4.13
N GLU A 66 14.82 0.46 4.16
CA GLU A 66 14.74 -0.57 5.19
C GLU A 66 14.92 0.04 6.59
N GLU A 67 15.97 0.84 6.80
CA GLU A 67 16.23 1.48 8.11
C GLU A 67 15.07 2.36 8.58
N GLN A 68 14.50 3.16 7.67
CA GLN A 68 13.36 4.04 7.97
C GLN A 68 12.11 3.24 8.31
N GLN A 69 11.91 2.10 7.67
CA GLN A 69 10.74 1.25 7.87
C GLN A 69 10.89 0.34 9.09
N GLN A 70 12.09 -0.14 9.40
CA GLN A 70 12.38 -0.95 10.59
C GLN A 70 11.96 -0.24 11.88
N LEU A 71 12.19 1.07 11.98
CA LEU A 71 11.71 1.86 13.12
C LEU A 71 10.19 1.86 13.23
N LYS A 72 9.49 2.02 12.10
CA LYS A 72 8.02 2.02 12.05
C LYS A 72 7.43 0.64 12.31
N ILE A 73 8.08 -0.43 11.85
CA ILE A 73 7.71 -1.82 12.15
C ILE A 73 7.83 -2.06 13.66
N ARG A 74 8.93 -1.66 14.29
CA ARG A 74 9.08 -1.78 15.74
C ARG A 74 7.99 -1.02 16.50
N GLN A 75 7.68 0.21 16.07
CA GLN A 75 6.58 1.00 16.66
C GLN A 75 5.24 0.27 16.53
N LEU A 76 4.97 -0.31 15.36
CA LEU A 76 3.75 -1.09 15.12
C LEU A 76 3.68 -2.31 16.03
N LEU A 77 4.78 -3.06 16.17
CA LEU A 77 4.82 -4.23 17.04
C LEU A 77 4.61 -3.84 18.51
N TYR A 78 5.26 -2.77 18.99
CA TYR A 78 5.05 -2.27 20.35
C TYR A 78 3.63 -1.78 20.63
N SER A 79 2.88 -1.33 19.61
CA SER A 79 1.48 -0.95 19.80
C SER A 79 0.52 -2.13 19.89
N LEU A 80 0.96 -3.33 19.51
CA LEU A 80 0.15 -4.55 19.53
C LEU A 80 0.32 -5.36 20.82
N ASP A 81 1.39 -5.12 21.59
CA ASP A 81 1.66 -5.67 22.93
C ASP A 81 0.94 -4.89 24.03
#